data_AF-A0A7S0QRE4-F1
#
_entry.id   AF-A0A7S0QRE4-F1
#
_cell.length_a   1.000
_cell.length_b   1.000
_cell.length_c   1.000
_cell.angle_alpha   90.00
_cell.angle_beta   90.00
_cell.angle_gamma   90.00
#
_symmetry.space_group_name_H-M   'P 1'
#
loop_
_entity.id
_entity.type
_entity.pdbx_description
1 polymer ?
#
loop_
_entity_poly.entity_id
_entity_poly.type
_entity_poly.pdbx_seq_one_letter_code
_entity_poly.pdbx_strand_id
1 'polypeptide(L)'
;MESRYCLFENVYYDIARNTFVYHVHPLRRELPVFYERTGPIYSFPAEFVNLQPKRKKYAGSTLHMEARDEPPDPDEVRDLTGSYVLWEEVNEENWAHFLSDTLFPLFTVLYDFTQDISRVQEYQVLLADHCQKTYGIAGTLCPPSPNCSSSRLFEKYNLVFDNPVACWRDVKDTHSGGRKFLRFATLVAGGGNLATKPSEEENKANQGRSLLWWSFRQHIVGRVGGTMERPVEPKIVIVNKELGRRQIRNMQETYAAINNTFPCEVVMYTGGKLSAAEEIRLVSGATVYITPPGGISFSIPFLWRRCATILVSFNSYGKRKDGVGFVESDVLWRRLAFTRIFHYEAVSASDTDRKAPHMYIEPKEFVRFIQSIMSSEL
;
A
#
# COMPACT_ATOMS: atom_id res chain seq x y z
N MET A 1 -1.48 -20.59 -2.66
CA MET A 1 -2.06 -19.47 -1.88
C MET A 1 -3.42 -19.21 -2.46
N GLU A 2 -4.47 -19.32 -1.65
CA GLU A 2 -5.81 -18.96 -2.09
C GLU A 2 -6.07 -17.52 -1.67
N SER A 3 -5.98 -16.62 -2.64
CA SER A 3 -6.40 -15.23 -2.47
C SER A 3 -7.93 -15.20 -2.35
N ARG A 4 -8.45 -14.49 -1.33
CA ARG A 4 -9.89 -14.42 -1.01
C ARG A 4 -10.57 -13.21 -1.68
N TYR A 5 -10.54 -13.15 -3.00
CA TYR A 5 -11.27 -12.14 -3.76
C TYR A 5 -12.21 -12.83 -4.77
N CYS A 6 -13.26 -12.12 -5.18
CA CYS A 6 -14.29 -12.65 -6.05
C CYS A 6 -14.51 -11.67 -7.21
N LEU A 7 -14.65 -12.21 -8.42
CA LEU A 7 -15.16 -11.45 -9.55
C LEU A 7 -16.66 -11.70 -9.62
N PHE A 8 -17.44 -10.63 -9.60
CA PHE A 8 -18.87 -10.75 -9.82
C PHE A 8 -19.26 -10.10 -11.14
N GLU A 9 -20.06 -10.84 -11.91
CA GLU A 9 -20.74 -10.35 -13.09
C GLU A 9 -22.20 -10.09 -12.74
N ASN A 10 -22.75 -8.97 -13.19
CA ASN A 10 -24.16 -8.61 -12.97
C ASN A 10 -24.56 -8.50 -11.48
N VAL A 11 -23.78 -7.77 -10.69
CA VAL A 11 -24.18 -7.41 -9.32
C VAL A 11 -25.11 -6.23 -9.36
N TYR A 12 -26.19 -6.30 -8.60
CA TYR A 12 -27.14 -5.22 -8.46
C TYR A 12 -26.93 -4.55 -7.11
N TYR A 13 -27.14 -3.25 -7.05
CA TYR A 13 -27.22 -2.53 -5.79
C TYR A 13 -28.62 -1.96 -5.63
N ASP A 14 -29.31 -2.38 -4.58
CA ASP A 14 -30.62 -1.90 -4.18
C ASP A 14 -30.47 -0.56 -3.44
N ILE A 15 -30.89 0.51 -4.11
CA ILE A 15 -30.72 1.90 -3.64
C ILE A 15 -31.51 2.13 -2.34
N ALA A 16 -32.72 1.57 -2.25
CA ALA A 16 -33.62 1.77 -1.11
C ALA A 16 -33.14 1.02 0.12
N ARG A 17 -32.67 -0.22 -0.05
CA ARG A 17 -32.15 -1.06 1.04
C ARG A 17 -30.69 -0.79 1.37
N ASN A 18 -29.97 -0.05 0.53
CA ASN A 18 -28.54 0.19 0.67
C ASN A 18 -27.73 -1.12 0.75
N THR A 19 -28.07 -2.09 -0.10
CA THR A 19 -27.46 -3.43 -0.08
C THR A 19 -27.11 -3.90 -1.48
N PHE A 20 -26.04 -4.69 -1.61
CA PHE A 20 -25.75 -5.39 -2.84
C PHE A 20 -26.60 -6.67 -2.91
N VAL A 21 -27.02 -7.02 -4.12
CA VAL A 21 -27.83 -8.20 -4.42
C VAL A 21 -27.15 -8.90 -5.60
N TYR A 22 -26.90 -10.19 -5.43
CA TYR A 22 -26.32 -11.03 -6.47
C TYR A 22 -27.34 -12.05 -6.93
N HIS A 23 -27.48 -12.18 -8.24
CA HIS A 23 -28.45 -13.10 -8.83
C HIS A 23 -27.69 -14.28 -9.41
N VAL A 24 -27.79 -15.43 -8.76
CA VAL A 24 -27.23 -16.68 -9.26
C VAL A 24 -28.22 -17.24 -10.26
N HIS A 25 -27.83 -17.29 -11.53
CA HIS A 25 -28.67 -17.92 -12.55
C HIS A 25 -29.02 -19.36 -12.10
N PRO A 26 -30.29 -19.81 -12.14
CA PRO A 26 -30.70 -21.12 -11.62
C PRO A 26 -29.90 -22.31 -12.18
N LEU A 27 -29.50 -22.22 -13.45
CA LEU A 27 -28.65 -23.22 -14.13
C LEU A 27 -27.15 -23.18 -13.74
N ARG A 28 -26.73 -22.20 -12.93
CA ARG A 28 -25.34 -21.98 -12.49
C ARG A 28 -25.18 -22.08 -10.97
N ARG A 29 -26.14 -22.69 -10.27
CA ARG A 29 -26.12 -22.88 -8.81
C ARG A 29 -24.91 -23.68 -8.30
N GLU A 30 -24.28 -24.47 -9.16
CA GLU A 30 -23.05 -25.23 -8.88
C GLU A 30 -21.77 -24.46 -9.19
N LEU A 31 -21.84 -23.17 -9.57
CA LEU A 31 -20.65 -22.34 -9.67
C LEU A 31 -20.35 -21.72 -8.29
N PRO A 32 -19.17 -21.97 -7.72
CA PRO A 32 -18.82 -21.38 -6.44
C PRO A 32 -18.74 -19.86 -6.55
N VAL A 33 -19.30 -19.20 -5.55
CA VAL A 33 -19.29 -17.75 -5.37
C VAL A 33 -17.88 -17.27 -5.04
N PHE A 34 -17.10 -18.07 -4.30
CA PHE A 34 -15.66 -17.88 -4.08
C PHE A 34 -14.97 -19.11 -3.50
N TYR A 35 -13.63 -19.07 -3.39
CA TYR A 35 -12.81 -20.11 -2.78
C TYR A 35 -12.22 -19.63 -1.45
N GLU A 36 -12.46 -20.38 -0.38
CA GLU A 36 -11.77 -20.23 0.92
C GLU A 36 -10.81 -21.40 1.15
N ARG A 37 -9.92 -21.30 2.15
CA ARG A 37 -9.03 -22.38 2.61
C ARG A 37 -9.73 -23.72 2.84
N THR A 38 -11.04 -23.72 3.04
CA THR A 38 -11.87 -24.90 3.27
C THR A 38 -12.52 -25.46 2.00
N GLY A 39 -12.36 -24.79 0.86
CA GLY A 39 -12.90 -25.19 -0.44
C GLY A 39 -13.83 -24.14 -1.08
N PRO A 40 -14.50 -24.51 -2.18
CA PRO A 40 -15.49 -23.68 -2.84
C PRO A 40 -16.68 -23.38 -1.91
N ILE A 41 -17.14 -22.12 -1.92
CA ILE A 41 -18.31 -21.65 -1.18
C ILE A 41 -19.38 -21.20 -2.18
N TYR A 42 -20.60 -21.72 -2.03
CA TYR A 42 -21.72 -21.51 -2.96
C TYR A 42 -22.77 -20.50 -2.45
N SER A 43 -22.58 -19.98 -1.24
CA SER A 43 -23.46 -19.00 -0.60
C SER A 43 -22.63 -17.94 0.09
N PHE A 44 -23.02 -16.67 0.00
CA PHE A 44 -22.33 -15.62 0.75
C PHE A 44 -22.45 -15.87 2.26
N PRO A 45 -21.36 -15.74 3.05
CA PRO A 45 -21.52 -15.62 4.48
C PRO A 45 -22.38 -14.40 4.80
N ALA A 46 -23.21 -14.48 5.85
CA ALA A 46 -24.11 -13.39 6.26
C ALA A 46 -23.37 -12.07 6.49
N GLU A 47 -22.07 -12.16 6.79
CA GLU A 47 -21.16 -11.03 6.91
C GLU A 47 -19.98 -11.19 5.95
N PHE A 48 -19.89 -10.30 4.96
CA PHE A 48 -18.70 -10.17 4.12
C PHE A 48 -17.57 -9.57 4.95
N VAL A 49 -16.45 -10.30 5.06
CA VAL A 49 -15.35 -9.96 5.98
C VAL A 49 -14.42 -8.95 5.30
N ASN A 50 -14.26 -7.80 5.94
CA ASN A 50 -13.33 -6.72 5.60
C ASN A 50 -11.91 -7.23 5.16
N LEU A 51 -11.31 -6.55 4.18
CA LEU A 51 -10.05 -6.88 3.47
C LEU A 51 -8.77 -6.76 4.29
N GLN A 52 -8.81 -6.17 5.49
CA GLN A 52 -7.69 -6.17 6.41
C GLN A 52 -7.85 -7.22 7.51
N PRO A 53 -6.75 -7.74 8.10
CA PRO A 53 -6.81 -8.39 9.40
C PRO A 53 -7.43 -7.39 10.36
N LYS A 54 -8.71 -7.60 10.69
CA LYS A 54 -9.45 -6.78 11.64
C LYS A 54 -8.62 -6.75 12.93
N ARG A 55 -7.99 -5.61 13.24
CA ARG A 55 -7.93 -5.22 14.65
C ARG A 55 -9.39 -5.28 15.10
N LYS A 56 -9.69 -5.96 16.21
CA LYS A 56 -11.05 -6.19 16.76
C LYS A 56 -11.99 -4.97 16.70
N LYS A 57 -11.43 -3.75 16.57
CA LYS A 57 -12.10 -2.47 16.45
C LYS A 57 -12.77 -2.17 15.09
N TYR A 58 -12.51 -2.89 14.00
CA TYR A 58 -13.03 -2.56 12.64
C TYR A 58 -14.10 -3.54 12.11
N ALA A 59 -14.88 -4.15 13.01
CA ALA A 59 -15.74 -5.28 12.66
C ALA A 59 -17.05 -4.94 11.91
N GLY A 60 -17.42 -3.66 11.78
CA GLY A 60 -18.80 -3.25 11.44
C GLY A 60 -19.07 -2.79 10.00
N SER A 61 -18.10 -2.85 9.09
CA SER A 61 -18.28 -2.52 7.66
C SER A 61 -18.50 -3.82 6.87
N THR A 62 -19.74 -4.28 6.86
CA THR A 62 -20.14 -5.53 6.22
C THR A 62 -20.97 -5.19 4.99
N LEU A 63 -20.48 -5.56 3.81
CA LEU A 63 -21.29 -5.56 2.60
C LEU A 63 -22.22 -6.76 2.67
N HIS A 64 -23.53 -6.55 2.71
CA HIS A 64 -24.47 -7.65 2.61
C HIS A 64 -24.74 -7.92 1.13
N MET A 65 -24.51 -9.17 0.71
CA MET A 65 -24.88 -9.66 -0.61
C MET A 65 -25.99 -10.69 -0.43
N GLU A 66 -27.19 -10.35 -0.89
CA GLU A 66 -28.34 -11.25 -0.88
C GLU A 66 -28.37 -12.04 -2.19
N ALA A 67 -28.44 -13.37 -2.11
CA ALA A 67 -28.68 -14.21 -3.29
C ALA A 67 -30.18 -14.22 -3.60
N ARG A 68 -30.57 -13.87 -4.83
CA ARG A 68 -31.96 -13.95 -5.30
C ARG A 68 -32.08 -14.78 -6.57
N ASP A 69 -33.21 -15.47 -6.69
CA ASP A 69 -33.49 -16.36 -7.82
C ASP A 69 -33.83 -15.61 -9.11
N GLU A 70 -34.44 -14.41 -9.01
CA GLU A 70 -34.87 -13.61 -10.16
C GLU A 70 -34.21 -12.24 -10.17
N PRO A 71 -33.68 -11.76 -11.31
CA PRO A 71 -33.13 -10.41 -11.44
C PRO A 71 -34.24 -9.34 -11.28
N PRO A 72 -33.89 -8.09 -10.92
CA PRO A 72 -34.86 -7.00 -10.89
C PRO A 72 -35.44 -6.71 -12.27
N ASP A 73 -36.62 -6.07 -12.30
CA ASP A 73 -37.24 -5.59 -13.53
C ASP A 73 -36.26 -4.67 -14.29
N PRO A 74 -35.93 -4.94 -15.57
CA PRO A 74 -35.03 -4.11 -16.36
C PRO A 74 -35.39 -2.62 -16.36
N ASP A 75 -36.68 -2.28 -16.29
CA ASP A 75 -37.14 -0.89 -16.24
C ASP A 75 -36.82 -0.22 -14.88
N GLU A 76 -36.49 -0.98 -13.85
CA GLU A 76 -36.08 -0.46 -12.54
C GLU A 76 -34.56 -0.39 -12.38
N VAL A 77 -33.80 -0.83 -13.40
CA VAL A 77 -32.34 -0.94 -13.36
C VAL A 77 -31.68 0.17 -14.17
N ARG A 78 -30.61 0.74 -13.61
CA ARG A 78 -29.63 1.55 -14.36
C ARG A 78 -28.34 0.76 -14.50
N ASP A 79 -27.89 0.60 -15.73
CA ASP A 79 -26.60 -0.03 -16.02
C ASP A 79 -25.43 0.92 -15.80
N LEU A 80 -24.42 0.41 -15.11
CA LEU A 80 -23.11 1.02 -14.97
C LEU A 80 -22.14 0.31 -15.90
N THR A 81 -21.76 1.01 -16.96
CA THR A 81 -20.80 0.52 -17.95
C THR A 81 -19.38 0.68 -17.42
N GLY A 82 -18.63 -0.42 -17.33
CA GLY A 82 -17.23 -0.41 -16.90
C GLY A 82 -16.92 -1.48 -15.87
N SER A 83 -15.67 -1.47 -15.40
CA SER A 83 -15.19 -2.36 -14.35
C SER A 83 -14.93 -1.57 -13.08
N TYR A 84 -15.52 -2.04 -11.98
CA TYR A 84 -15.49 -1.34 -10.70
C TYR A 84 -14.79 -2.20 -9.67
N VAL A 85 -14.09 -1.57 -8.75
CA VAL A 85 -13.55 -2.22 -7.56
C VAL A 85 -14.07 -1.51 -6.32
N LEU A 86 -14.78 -2.23 -5.47
CA LEU A 86 -15.26 -1.72 -4.21
C LEU A 86 -14.18 -1.93 -3.15
N TRP A 87 -13.66 -0.82 -2.62
CA TRP A 87 -12.51 -0.82 -1.72
C TRP A 87 -12.85 -0.13 -0.40
N GLU A 88 -12.40 -0.72 0.70
CA GLU A 88 -12.49 -0.10 2.02
C GLU A 88 -11.09 0.38 2.42
N GLU A 89 -10.93 1.70 2.55
CA GLU A 89 -9.65 2.29 2.91
C GLU A 89 -9.47 2.32 4.43
N VAL A 90 -8.26 1.97 4.89
CA VAL A 90 -7.83 2.25 6.25
C VAL A 90 -7.14 3.61 6.28
N ASN A 91 -7.74 4.55 7.00
CA ASN A 91 -7.27 5.93 7.08
C ASN A 91 -5.91 6.01 7.77
N GLU A 92 -4.83 6.04 6.97
CA GLU A 92 -3.46 6.24 7.44
C GLU A 92 -2.85 7.46 6.75
N GLU A 93 -2.40 8.43 7.55
CA GLU A 93 -2.06 9.79 7.06
C GLU A 93 -0.74 9.89 6.27
N ASN A 94 0.06 8.82 6.20
CA ASN A 94 1.38 8.88 5.55
C ASN A 94 1.52 7.96 4.33
N TRP A 95 2.31 8.42 3.36
CA TRP A 95 2.55 7.76 2.07
C TRP A 95 2.94 6.29 2.21
N ALA A 96 3.77 5.97 3.18
CA ALA A 96 4.29 4.62 3.39
C ALA A 96 3.20 3.60 3.73
N HIS A 97 2.33 3.98 4.67
CA HIS A 97 1.20 3.14 5.05
C HIS A 97 0.15 3.08 3.94
N PHE A 98 -0.14 4.21 3.29
CA PHE A 98 -1.04 4.20 2.14
C PHE A 98 -0.53 3.28 1.02
N LEU A 99 0.79 3.28 0.77
CA LEU A 99 1.42 2.39 -0.20
C LEU A 99 1.25 0.91 0.16
N SER A 100 1.56 0.53 1.40
CA SER A 100 1.58 -0.88 1.82
C SER A 100 0.22 -1.47 2.14
N ASP A 101 -0.67 -0.64 2.69
CA ASP A 101 -1.93 -1.08 3.28
C ASP A 101 -3.10 -0.88 2.32
N THR A 102 -2.96 0.02 1.33
CA THR A 102 -3.98 0.35 0.34
C THR A 102 -3.52 0.11 -1.10
N LEU A 103 -2.53 0.86 -1.60
CA LEU A 103 -2.21 0.84 -3.04
C LEU A 103 -1.67 -0.49 -3.53
N PHE A 104 -0.69 -1.08 -2.84
CA PHE A 104 -0.13 -2.35 -3.25
C PHE A 104 -1.17 -3.49 -3.20
N PRO A 105 -1.92 -3.68 -2.09
CA PRO A 105 -3.02 -4.65 -2.04
C PRO A 105 -4.03 -4.47 -3.17
N LEU A 106 -4.49 -3.25 -3.43
CA LEU A 106 -5.44 -2.97 -4.49
C LEU A 106 -4.87 -3.31 -5.88
N PHE A 107 -3.61 -2.95 -6.14
CA PHE A 107 -2.92 -3.36 -7.36
C PHE A 107 -2.85 -4.90 -7.48
N THR A 108 -2.50 -5.62 -6.42
CA THR A 108 -2.39 -7.08 -6.49
C THR A 108 -3.71 -7.76 -6.82
N VAL A 109 -4.82 -7.28 -6.26
CA VAL A 109 -6.16 -7.79 -6.57
C VAL A 109 -6.46 -7.60 -8.06
N LEU A 110 -6.26 -6.38 -8.56
CA LEU A 110 -6.59 -6.04 -9.94
C LEU A 110 -5.66 -6.71 -10.94
N TYR A 111 -4.37 -6.81 -10.63
CA TYR A 111 -3.41 -7.54 -11.45
C TYR A 111 -3.79 -9.02 -11.55
N ASP A 112 -4.16 -9.65 -10.43
CA ASP A 112 -4.56 -11.05 -10.45
C ASP A 112 -5.84 -11.28 -11.30
N PHE A 113 -6.77 -10.33 -11.35
CA PHE A 113 -7.97 -10.45 -12.18
C PHE A 113 -7.70 -10.21 -13.65
N THR A 114 -6.91 -9.19 -13.96
CA THR A 114 -6.65 -8.78 -15.34
C THR A 114 -5.61 -9.65 -16.01
N GLN A 115 -4.65 -10.18 -15.22
CA GLN A 115 -3.38 -10.76 -15.66
C GLN A 115 -2.62 -9.85 -16.65
N ASP A 116 -2.96 -8.56 -16.66
CA ASP A 116 -2.48 -7.55 -17.60
C ASP A 116 -2.41 -6.20 -16.90
N ILE A 117 -1.18 -5.73 -16.72
CA ILE A 117 -0.89 -4.46 -16.03
C ILE A 117 -1.54 -3.26 -16.70
N SER A 118 -1.70 -3.30 -18.03
CA SER A 118 -2.30 -2.20 -18.80
C SER A 118 -3.80 -2.06 -18.54
N ARG A 119 -4.45 -3.11 -18.03
CA ARG A 119 -5.89 -3.13 -17.72
C ARG A 119 -6.18 -2.78 -16.27
N VAL A 120 -5.19 -2.82 -15.38
CA VAL A 120 -5.34 -2.41 -13.97
C VAL A 120 -5.83 -0.97 -13.85
N GLN A 121 -5.40 -0.10 -14.77
CA GLN A 121 -5.76 1.33 -14.77
C GLN A 121 -7.19 1.61 -15.22
N GLU A 122 -7.85 0.66 -15.90
CA GLU A 122 -9.20 0.79 -16.45
C GLU A 122 -10.30 0.68 -15.39
N TYR A 123 -9.95 0.21 -14.18
CA TYR A 123 -10.92 0.05 -13.10
C TYR A 123 -11.23 1.37 -12.43
N GLN A 124 -12.50 1.60 -12.12
CA GLN A 124 -12.92 2.68 -11.24
C GLN A 124 -12.97 2.19 -9.80
N VAL A 125 -12.17 2.82 -8.93
CA VAL A 125 -12.17 2.51 -7.49
C VAL A 125 -13.34 3.23 -6.83
N LEU A 126 -14.19 2.45 -6.15
CA LEU A 126 -15.32 2.91 -5.35
C LEU A 126 -14.98 2.74 -3.89
N LEU A 127 -14.83 3.86 -3.16
CA LEU A 127 -14.54 3.82 -1.73
C LEU A 127 -15.83 3.55 -0.94
N ALA A 128 -15.81 2.45 -0.19
CA ALA A 128 -16.83 2.12 0.79
C ALA A 128 -16.76 3.11 1.97
N ASP A 129 -17.91 3.63 2.37
CA ASP A 129 -18.01 4.65 3.39
C ASP A 129 -17.74 4.08 4.79
N HIS A 130 -16.73 4.61 5.48
CA HIS A 130 -16.24 4.05 6.74
C HIS A 130 -17.04 4.53 7.98
N CYS A 131 -18.11 5.29 7.78
CA CYS A 131 -18.54 6.26 8.80
C CYS A 131 -19.74 5.91 9.67
N GLN A 132 -20.31 4.69 9.65
CA GLN A 132 -21.60 4.48 10.35
C GLN A 132 -21.65 3.56 11.56
N LYS A 133 -20.71 2.64 11.84
CA LYS A 133 -20.95 1.66 12.94
C LYS A 133 -19.79 1.28 13.87
N THR A 134 -18.55 1.64 13.59
CA THR A 134 -17.40 0.98 14.23
C THR A 134 -16.87 1.63 15.51
N TYR A 135 -17.40 2.77 15.93
CA TYR A 135 -16.95 3.47 17.15
C TYR A 135 -18.05 3.50 18.24
N GLY A 136 -18.48 2.32 18.68
CA GLY A 136 -19.39 2.15 19.82
C GLY A 136 -18.79 2.42 21.20
N ILE A 137 -17.61 3.06 21.29
CA ILE A 137 -17.01 3.44 22.58
C ILE A 137 -16.45 4.87 22.42
N ALA A 138 -17.15 5.81 23.06
CA ALA A 138 -16.87 7.25 23.14
C ALA A 138 -17.07 8.08 21.86
N GLY A 139 -18.33 8.29 21.48
CA GLY A 139 -19.01 9.60 21.44
C GLY A 139 -18.41 10.82 20.72
N THR A 140 -17.26 10.74 20.06
CA THR A 140 -16.61 11.93 19.48
C THR A 140 -15.77 11.58 18.25
N LEU A 141 -16.05 12.30 17.15
CA LEU A 141 -15.16 12.60 16.02
C LEU A 141 -15.11 11.61 14.83
N CYS A 142 -16.27 11.30 14.27
CA CYS A 142 -16.39 11.42 12.82
C CYS A 142 -17.61 12.29 12.54
N PRO A 143 -17.46 13.62 12.40
CA PRO A 143 -18.52 14.37 11.76
C PRO A 143 -18.81 13.69 10.42
N PRO A 144 -20.07 13.61 9.96
CA PRO A 144 -20.38 13.22 8.60
C PRO A 144 -19.58 14.17 7.70
N SER A 145 -18.40 13.73 7.27
CA SER A 145 -17.61 14.51 6.35
C SER A 145 -18.39 14.43 5.05
N PRO A 146 -18.85 15.56 4.49
CA PRO A 146 -19.52 15.55 3.18
C PRO A 146 -18.61 14.98 2.10
N ASN A 147 -17.29 14.93 2.35
CA ASN A 147 -16.29 14.37 1.47
C ASN A 147 -15.72 13.10 2.12
N CYS A 148 -15.70 11.98 1.41
CA CYS A 148 -15.01 10.78 1.85
C CYS A 148 -13.52 11.13 2.06
N SER A 149 -13.05 11.18 3.30
CA SER A 149 -11.71 11.67 3.66
C SER A 149 -10.58 10.94 2.93
N SER A 150 -10.85 9.69 2.54
CA SER A 150 -10.02 8.77 1.76
C SER A 150 -9.80 9.21 0.30
N SER A 151 -10.74 9.95 -0.29
CA SER A 151 -10.54 10.56 -1.62
C SER A 151 -9.28 11.43 -1.65
N ARG A 152 -8.95 12.13 -0.57
CA ARG A 152 -7.77 13.02 -0.51
C ARG A 152 -6.44 12.28 -0.61
N LEU A 153 -6.35 11.06 -0.07
CA LEU A 153 -5.12 10.26 -0.17
C LEU A 153 -4.96 9.69 -1.57
N PHE A 154 -6.05 9.25 -2.21
CA PHE A 154 -6.01 8.92 -3.63
C PHE A 154 -5.75 10.15 -4.52
N GLU A 155 -6.37 11.30 -4.29
CA GLU A 155 -6.07 12.53 -5.01
C GLU A 155 -4.58 12.90 -4.89
N LYS A 156 -4.00 12.70 -3.71
CA LYS A 156 -2.59 13.03 -3.44
C LYS A 156 -1.60 11.98 -3.97
N TYR A 157 -1.97 10.70 -3.93
CA TYR A 157 -1.04 9.58 -4.09
C TYR A 157 -1.50 8.50 -5.07
N ASN A 158 -2.59 8.69 -5.83
CA ASN A 158 -3.03 7.71 -6.83
C ASN A 158 -2.04 7.65 -7.99
N LEU A 159 -1.10 6.72 -7.88
CA LEU A 159 -0.11 6.40 -8.90
C LEU A 159 -0.42 5.10 -9.65
N VAL A 160 -1.61 4.54 -9.43
CA VAL A 160 -1.99 3.23 -9.99
C VAL A 160 -3.09 3.36 -11.03
N PHE A 161 -4.09 4.21 -10.81
CA PHE A 161 -5.31 4.28 -11.64
C PHE A 161 -5.37 5.55 -12.48
N ASP A 162 -5.91 5.44 -13.69
CA ASP A 162 -6.28 6.60 -14.52
C ASP A 162 -7.62 7.19 -14.11
N ASN A 163 -8.56 6.32 -13.75
CA ASN A 163 -9.88 6.76 -13.34
C ASN A 163 -9.85 7.42 -11.97
N PRO A 164 -10.61 8.52 -11.78
CA PRO A 164 -10.76 9.12 -10.48
C PRO A 164 -11.42 8.14 -9.52
N VAL A 165 -10.88 8.07 -8.32
CA VAL A 165 -11.47 7.31 -7.22
C VAL A 165 -12.74 8.03 -6.78
N ALA A 166 -13.86 7.32 -6.77
CA ALA A 166 -15.17 7.86 -6.43
C ALA A 166 -15.65 7.30 -5.09
N CYS A 167 -16.46 8.08 -4.39
CA CYS A 167 -17.13 7.59 -3.19
C CYS A 167 -18.35 6.77 -3.60
N TRP A 168 -18.56 5.64 -2.93
CA TRP A 168 -19.71 4.77 -3.20
C TRP A 168 -21.05 5.55 -3.16
N ARG A 169 -21.19 6.45 -2.18
CA ARG A 169 -22.38 7.30 -2.01
C ARG A 169 -22.58 8.23 -3.22
N ASP A 170 -21.53 8.86 -3.71
CA ASP A 170 -21.63 9.81 -4.82
C ASP A 170 -22.02 9.10 -6.12
N VAL A 171 -21.50 7.90 -6.34
CA VAL A 171 -21.92 7.07 -7.48
C VAL A 171 -23.39 6.72 -7.37
N LYS A 172 -23.85 6.30 -6.18
CA LYS A 172 -25.26 6.03 -5.91
C LYS A 172 -26.14 7.25 -6.24
N ASP A 173 -25.81 8.40 -5.69
CA ASP A 173 -26.64 9.60 -5.80
C ASP A 173 -26.67 10.11 -7.24
N THR A 174 -25.52 10.12 -7.91
CA THR A 174 -25.36 10.60 -9.30
C THR A 174 -26.03 9.67 -10.31
N HIS A 175 -25.93 8.36 -10.13
CA HIS A 175 -26.35 7.39 -11.15
C HIS A 175 -27.75 6.80 -10.91
N SER A 176 -28.35 7.06 -9.74
CA SER A 176 -29.69 6.53 -9.44
C SER A 176 -30.71 6.95 -10.49
N GLY A 177 -30.76 8.24 -10.87
CA GLY A 177 -31.68 8.73 -11.91
C GLY A 177 -33.15 8.36 -11.66
N GLY A 178 -33.54 8.15 -10.40
CA GLY A 178 -34.88 7.64 -10.01
C GLY A 178 -35.09 6.13 -10.16
N ARG A 179 -34.10 5.37 -10.64
CA ARG A 179 -34.12 3.90 -10.68
C ARG A 179 -33.95 3.31 -9.28
N LYS A 180 -34.42 2.08 -9.09
CA LYS A 180 -34.33 1.36 -7.81
C LYS A 180 -33.02 0.58 -7.68
N PHE A 181 -32.45 0.16 -8.80
CA PHE A 181 -31.25 -0.66 -8.83
C PHE A 181 -30.16 -0.05 -9.73
N LEU A 182 -28.90 -0.20 -9.31
CA LEU A 182 -27.73 -0.01 -10.16
C LEU A 182 -27.13 -1.38 -10.49
N ARG A 183 -26.92 -1.69 -11.77
CA ARG A 183 -26.28 -2.95 -12.19
C ARG A 183 -24.83 -2.70 -12.60
N PHE A 184 -23.92 -3.38 -11.93
CA PHE A 184 -22.50 -3.45 -12.27
C PHE A 184 -22.29 -4.57 -13.27
N ALA A 185 -21.81 -4.21 -14.47
CA ALA A 185 -21.38 -5.21 -15.45
C ALA A 185 -20.25 -6.07 -14.88
N THR A 186 -19.27 -5.42 -14.25
CA THR A 186 -18.17 -6.08 -13.53
C THR A 186 -17.91 -5.38 -12.21
N LEU A 187 -18.02 -6.13 -11.12
CA LEU A 187 -17.66 -5.67 -9.78
C LEU A 187 -16.65 -6.60 -9.16
N VAL A 188 -15.47 -6.08 -8.88
CA VAL A 188 -14.51 -6.70 -7.99
C VAL A 188 -14.87 -6.26 -6.57
N ALA A 189 -15.36 -7.22 -5.79
CA ALA A 189 -15.61 -7.06 -4.37
C ALA A 189 -15.12 -8.35 -3.67
N GLY A 190 -14.58 -8.23 -2.47
CA GLY A 190 -13.81 -9.34 -1.89
C GLY A 190 -13.12 -8.92 -0.63
N GLY A 191 -12.58 -9.86 0.15
CA GLY A 191 -12.23 -9.70 1.56
C GLY A 191 -11.07 -10.58 2.05
N GLY A 192 -9.89 -10.54 1.41
CA GLY A 192 -8.70 -11.26 1.83
C GLY A 192 -7.64 -10.43 2.57
N ASN A 193 -7.06 -11.03 3.63
CA ASN A 193 -5.87 -10.64 4.41
C ASN A 193 -4.63 -10.28 3.55
N LEU A 194 -4.66 -9.16 2.82
CA LEU A 194 -3.57 -8.74 1.94
C LEU A 194 -2.64 -7.70 2.58
N ALA A 195 -3.09 -7.03 3.64
CA ALA A 195 -2.26 -6.11 4.41
C ALA A 195 -1.05 -6.84 4.99
N THR A 196 0.12 -6.24 4.81
CA THR A 196 1.38 -6.73 5.35
C THR A 196 1.41 -6.53 6.86
N LYS A 197 0.81 -7.45 7.63
CA LYS A 197 1.22 -7.64 9.02
C LYS A 197 2.03 -8.92 9.19
N PRO A 198 3.20 -8.83 9.83
CA PRO A 198 4.12 -9.94 9.95
C PRO A 198 3.79 -10.74 11.21
N SER A 199 2.68 -11.48 11.25
CA SER A 199 2.70 -12.68 12.09
C SER A 199 3.58 -13.73 11.40
N GLU A 200 4.21 -14.63 12.15
CA GLU A 200 5.10 -15.66 11.60
C GLU A 200 4.38 -16.60 10.62
N GLU A 201 3.06 -16.79 10.79
CA GLU A 201 2.20 -17.55 9.89
C GLU A 201 1.75 -16.74 8.65
N GLU A 202 1.45 -15.44 8.78
CA GLU A 202 1.17 -14.55 7.64
C GLU A 202 2.42 -14.25 6.82
N ASN A 203 3.60 -14.32 7.42
CA ASN A 203 4.88 -14.24 6.74
C ASN A 203 5.10 -15.39 5.74
N LYS A 204 4.45 -16.55 5.91
CA LYS A 204 4.39 -17.61 4.88
C LYS A 204 3.42 -17.26 3.76
N ALA A 205 2.29 -16.61 4.09
CA ALA A 205 1.30 -16.12 3.12
C ALA A 205 1.79 -14.96 2.22
N ASN A 206 2.95 -14.37 2.53
CA ASN A 206 3.60 -13.36 1.70
C ASN A 206 4.79 -13.89 0.87
N GLN A 207 5.11 -15.19 0.96
CA GLN A 207 6.15 -15.82 0.12
C GLN A 207 5.68 -15.87 -1.34
N GLY A 208 6.47 -15.36 -2.28
CA GLY A 208 6.12 -15.37 -3.72
C GLY A 208 5.45 -14.10 -4.25
N ARG A 209 5.17 -13.10 -3.40
CA ARG A 209 4.70 -11.78 -3.86
C ARG A 209 5.80 -10.91 -4.48
N SER A 210 7.03 -11.39 -4.60
CA SER A 210 8.16 -10.66 -5.19
C SER A 210 7.89 -10.29 -6.65
N LEU A 211 7.24 -11.15 -7.43
CA LEU A 211 6.83 -10.87 -8.81
C LEU A 211 5.74 -9.79 -8.88
N LEU A 212 4.78 -9.82 -7.96
CA LEU A 212 3.74 -8.79 -7.85
C LEU A 212 4.32 -7.44 -7.45
N TRP A 213 5.25 -7.42 -6.47
CA TRP A 213 6.01 -6.22 -6.12
C TRP A 213 6.81 -5.68 -7.29
N TRP A 214 7.42 -6.56 -8.08
CA TRP A 214 8.16 -6.15 -9.27
C TRP A 214 7.26 -5.51 -10.32
N SER A 215 6.09 -6.11 -10.57
CA SER A 215 5.09 -5.59 -11.52
C SER A 215 4.54 -4.24 -11.05
N PHE A 216 4.15 -4.14 -9.78
CA PHE A 216 3.70 -2.91 -9.14
C PHE A 216 4.72 -1.78 -9.24
N ARG A 217 5.99 -2.11 -8.94
CA ARG A 217 7.12 -1.19 -9.07
C ARG A 217 7.28 -0.71 -10.52
N GLN A 218 7.29 -1.61 -11.50
CA GLN A 218 7.38 -1.26 -12.92
C GLN A 218 6.27 -0.31 -13.34
N HIS A 219 5.04 -0.60 -12.94
CA HIS A 219 3.87 0.25 -13.21
C HIS A 219 4.08 1.67 -12.70
N ILE A 220 4.34 1.81 -11.39
CA ILE A 220 4.45 3.11 -10.75
C ILE A 220 5.64 3.90 -11.28
N VAL A 221 6.83 3.28 -11.36
CA VAL A 221 8.04 3.97 -11.83
C VAL A 221 7.88 4.43 -13.27
N GLY A 222 7.33 3.58 -14.16
CA GLY A 222 7.05 3.95 -15.55
C GLY A 222 6.06 5.13 -15.64
N ARG A 223 4.97 5.08 -14.88
CA ARG A 223 3.94 6.13 -14.89
C ARG A 223 4.44 7.49 -14.42
N VAL A 224 5.31 7.53 -13.42
CA VAL A 224 5.84 8.80 -12.88
C VAL A 224 7.07 9.31 -13.64
N GLY A 225 7.55 8.58 -14.65
CA GLY A 225 8.76 8.93 -15.42
C GLY A 225 10.06 8.72 -14.64
N GLY A 226 10.09 7.75 -13.73
CA GLY A 226 11.34 7.31 -13.11
C GLY A 226 12.09 6.29 -13.98
N THR A 227 13.23 5.80 -13.49
CA THR A 227 14.02 4.77 -14.19
C THR A 227 14.18 3.50 -13.38
N MET A 228 14.13 2.37 -14.06
CA MET A 228 14.36 1.04 -13.47
C MET A 228 15.76 0.52 -13.77
N GLU A 229 16.49 1.25 -14.62
CA GLU A 229 17.80 0.91 -15.13
C GLU A 229 18.89 1.47 -14.23
N ARG A 230 20.10 0.93 -14.39
CA ARG A 230 21.27 1.45 -13.69
C ARG A 230 21.54 2.89 -14.14
N PRO A 231 21.64 3.85 -13.21
CA PRO A 231 22.09 5.20 -13.54
C PRO A 231 23.47 5.15 -14.21
N VAL A 232 23.65 5.91 -15.30
CA VAL A 232 24.94 6.03 -16.00
C VAL A 232 25.97 6.70 -15.11
N GLU A 233 25.56 7.79 -14.46
CA GLU A 233 26.36 8.50 -13.47
C GLU A 233 25.95 8.09 -12.06
N PRO A 234 26.90 7.80 -11.15
CA PRO A 234 26.58 7.52 -9.77
C PRO A 234 25.79 8.68 -9.14
N LYS A 235 24.81 8.34 -8.30
CA LYS A 235 24.01 9.30 -7.53
C LYS A 235 23.78 8.79 -6.13
N ILE A 236 24.02 9.63 -5.12
CA ILE A 236 23.71 9.32 -3.73
C ILE A 236 22.47 10.12 -3.33
N VAL A 237 21.42 9.42 -2.89
CA VAL A 237 20.20 10.06 -2.39
C VAL A 237 20.07 9.79 -0.90
N ILE A 238 19.89 10.84 -0.11
CA ILE A 238 19.79 10.81 1.34
C ILE A 238 18.42 11.32 1.76
N VAL A 239 17.70 10.53 2.55
CA VAL A 239 16.45 10.99 3.16
C VAL A 239 16.71 11.54 4.55
N ASN A 240 16.41 12.83 4.70
CA ASN A 240 16.38 13.48 5.99
C ASN A 240 15.00 13.37 6.63
N LYS A 241 15.00 13.14 7.95
CA LYS A 241 13.81 13.20 8.78
C LYS A 241 13.99 14.34 9.77
N GLU A 242 13.32 15.46 9.53
CA GLU A 242 13.47 16.68 10.33
C GLU A 242 12.99 16.55 11.78
N LEU A 243 11.97 15.72 12.03
CA LEU A 243 11.32 15.64 13.33
C LEU A 243 10.95 14.21 13.74
N GLY A 244 10.82 14.02 15.06
CA GLY A 244 10.31 12.81 15.67
C GLY A 244 11.35 11.71 15.89
N ARG A 245 10.84 10.52 16.23
CA ARG A 245 11.70 9.36 16.51
C ARG A 245 12.52 9.00 15.27
N ARG A 246 13.80 8.65 15.45
CA ARG A 246 14.73 8.26 14.36
C ARG A 246 15.20 9.41 13.47
N GLN A 247 15.12 10.65 13.96
CA GLN A 247 15.86 11.76 13.36
C GLN A 247 17.37 11.52 13.51
N ILE A 248 18.15 11.87 12.48
CA ILE A 248 19.61 11.93 12.53
C ILE A 248 19.99 13.39 12.80
N ARG A 249 20.51 13.68 13.99
CA ARG A 249 20.72 15.07 14.46
C ARG A 249 21.76 15.81 13.63
N ASN A 250 22.84 15.15 13.28
CA ASN A 250 23.94 15.73 12.52
C ASN A 250 23.85 15.42 11.02
N MET A 251 22.63 15.30 10.48
CA MET A 251 22.44 14.98 9.07
C MET A 251 23.09 16.01 8.12
N GLN A 252 23.08 17.30 8.47
CA GLN A 252 23.72 18.34 7.66
C GLN A 252 25.24 18.18 7.58
N GLU A 253 25.89 17.89 8.71
CA GLU A 253 27.32 17.58 8.77
C GLU A 253 27.65 16.31 7.98
N THR A 254 26.83 15.27 8.15
CA THR A 254 26.95 14.00 7.43
C THR A 254 26.83 14.20 5.92
N TYR A 255 25.83 14.97 5.47
CA TYR A 255 25.63 15.33 4.07
C TYR A 255 26.85 16.06 3.51
N ALA A 256 27.37 17.07 4.21
CA ALA A 256 28.55 17.82 3.78
C ALA A 256 29.78 16.91 3.63
N ALA A 257 30.01 15.98 4.56
CA ALA A 257 31.11 15.03 4.49
C ALA A 257 31.00 14.10 3.27
N ILE A 258 29.79 13.59 2.97
CA ILE A 258 29.53 12.74 1.78
C ILE A 258 29.75 13.56 0.51
N ASN A 259 29.12 14.74 0.40
CA ASN A 259 29.20 15.60 -0.77
C ASN A 259 30.62 16.06 -1.09
N ASN A 260 31.45 16.29 -0.07
CA ASN A 260 32.86 16.67 -0.27
C ASN A 260 33.77 15.49 -0.65
N THR A 261 33.33 14.25 -0.44
CA THR A 261 34.18 13.06 -0.65
C THR A 261 33.89 12.36 -1.98
N PHE A 262 32.62 12.24 -2.36
CA PHE A 262 32.24 11.48 -3.55
C PHE A 262 32.08 12.40 -4.76
N PRO A 263 32.77 12.13 -5.89
CA PRO A 263 32.69 12.94 -7.10
C PRO A 263 31.43 12.59 -7.91
N CYS A 264 30.27 12.73 -7.29
CA CYS A 264 28.98 12.39 -7.88
C CYS A 264 27.88 13.28 -7.33
N GLU A 265 26.69 13.26 -7.95
CA GLU A 265 25.55 14.00 -7.44
C GLU A 265 25.11 13.43 -6.07
N VAL A 266 25.12 14.27 -5.03
CA VAL A 266 24.60 13.94 -3.71
C VAL A 266 23.35 14.79 -3.46
N VAL A 267 22.20 14.16 -3.32
CA VAL A 267 20.91 14.84 -3.09
C VAL A 267 20.38 14.47 -1.72
N MET A 268 20.05 15.48 -0.93
CA MET A 268 19.31 15.29 0.32
C MET A 268 17.92 15.91 0.21
N TYR A 269 16.90 15.17 0.61
CA TYR A 269 15.53 15.67 0.70
C TYR A 269 14.88 15.33 2.04
N THR A 270 13.90 16.13 2.46
CA THR A 270 13.12 15.83 3.67
C THR A 270 11.92 14.96 3.31
N GLY A 271 11.79 13.80 3.97
CA GLY A 271 10.67 12.88 3.74
C GLY A 271 9.31 13.54 3.97
N GLY A 272 8.37 13.28 3.06
CA GLY A 272 7.01 13.85 3.09
C GLY A 272 6.90 15.30 2.63
N LYS A 273 8.00 15.96 2.23
CA LYS A 273 7.97 17.29 1.59
C LYS A 273 7.82 17.24 0.07
N LEU A 274 8.28 16.15 -0.55
CA LEU A 274 8.06 15.87 -1.97
C LEU A 274 6.70 15.22 -2.17
N SER A 275 6.10 15.41 -3.34
CA SER A 275 5.03 14.52 -3.79
C SER A 275 5.56 13.10 -3.99
N ALA A 276 4.69 12.09 -3.91
CA ALA A 276 5.11 10.70 -4.12
C ALA A 276 5.78 10.50 -5.48
N ALA A 277 5.27 11.14 -6.54
CA ALA A 277 5.85 11.07 -7.88
C ALA A 277 7.26 11.68 -7.96
N GLU A 278 7.49 12.83 -7.32
CA GLU A 278 8.82 13.45 -7.25
C GLU A 278 9.79 12.60 -6.44
N GLU A 279 9.35 12.06 -5.30
CA GLU A 279 10.17 11.17 -4.48
C GLU A 279 10.56 9.92 -5.25
N ILE A 280 9.62 9.26 -5.94
CA ILE A 280 9.88 8.07 -6.75
C ILE A 280 10.86 8.39 -7.88
N ARG A 281 10.66 9.48 -8.64
CA ARG A 281 11.60 9.90 -9.68
C ARG A 281 13.01 10.07 -9.13
N LEU A 282 13.14 10.77 -8.00
CA LEU A 282 14.42 11.02 -7.35
C LEU A 282 15.11 9.73 -6.91
N VAL A 283 14.42 8.84 -6.19
CA VAL A 283 15.03 7.63 -5.64
C VAL A 283 15.29 6.57 -6.72
N SER A 284 14.49 6.52 -7.78
CA SER A 284 14.65 5.54 -8.86
C SER A 284 16.00 5.68 -9.58
N GLY A 285 16.56 6.89 -9.62
CA GLY A 285 17.90 7.16 -10.15
C GLY A 285 19.05 7.08 -9.14
N ALA A 286 18.81 6.65 -7.89
CA ALA A 286 19.86 6.61 -6.86
C ALA A 286 20.73 5.36 -7.00
N THR A 287 22.05 5.50 -7.04
CA THR A 287 23.01 4.38 -6.95
C THR A 287 23.22 3.92 -5.50
N VAL A 288 23.29 4.90 -4.59
CA VAL A 288 23.28 4.67 -3.14
C VAL A 288 22.08 5.42 -2.57
N TYR A 289 21.28 4.73 -1.77
CA TYR A 289 20.11 5.30 -1.11
C TYR A 289 20.26 5.17 0.41
N ILE A 290 20.33 6.30 1.11
CA ILE A 290 20.52 6.36 2.56
C ILE A 290 19.20 6.79 3.20
N THR A 291 18.65 5.98 4.10
CA THR A 291 17.39 6.28 4.78
C THR A 291 17.39 5.84 6.25
N PRO A 292 16.73 6.58 7.16
CA PRO A 292 16.36 6.06 8.47
C PRO A 292 15.27 4.96 8.34
N PRO A 293 14.97 4.21 9.42
CA PRO A 293 14.06 3.07 9.39
C PRO A 293 12.59 3.48 9.58
N GLY A 294 11.66 2.63 9.13
CA GLY A 294 10.21 2.81 9.28
C GLY A 294 9.52 3.27 8.00
N GLY A 295 8.40 4.01 8.13
CA GLY A 295 7.60 4.45 6.98
C GLY A 295 8.40 5.18 5.90
N ILE A 296 9.36 6.03 6.30
CA ILE A 296 10.21 6.76 5.34
C ILE A 296 11.11 5.87 4.47
N SER A 297 11.28 4.59 4.83
CA SER A 297 12.00 3.60 4.01
C SER A 297 11.14 2.95 2.93
N PHE A 298 9.83 3.24 2.85
CA PHE A 298 8.92 2.67 1.86
C PHE A 298 9.13 3.17 0.42
N SER A 299 10.18 3.94 0.20
CA SER A 299 10.65 4.34 -1.14
C SER A 299 11.66 3.35 -1.71
N ILE A 300 12.18 2.42 -0.88
CA ILE A 300 13.06 1.30 -1.28
C ILE A 300 12.50 0.46 -2.44
N PRO A 301 11.19 0.12 -2.49
CA PRO A 301 10.63 -0.61 -3.61
C PRO A 301 10.89 0.05 -4.96
N PHE A 302 11.10 1.37 -5.04
CA PHE A 302 11.24 2.09 -6.30
C PHE A 302 12.69 2.26 -6.79
N LEU A 303 13.67 1.82 -6.00
CA LEU A 303 15.09 1.85 -6.38
C LEU A 303 15.37 0.87 -7.53
N TRP A 304 16.30 1.21 -8.44
CA TRP A 304 16.78 0.29 -9.49
C TRP A 304 17.45 -0.97 -8.91
N ARG A 305 17.52 -2.01 -9.73
CA ARG A 305 18.02 -3.34 -9.30
C ARG A 305 19.51 -3.26 -8.96
N ARG A 306 19.89 -3.59 -7.72
CA ARG A 306 21.24 -3.47 -7.13
C ARG A 306 21.62 -2.08 -6.61
N CYS A 307 20.68 -1.15 -6.50
CA CYS A 307 20.92 0.03 -5.67
C CYS A 307 21.40 -0.41 -4.27
N ALA A 308 22.46 0.23 -3.78
CA ALA A 308 22.96 0.04 -2.44
C ALA A 308 22.11 0.85 -1.46
N THR A 309 21.25 0.19 -0.70
CA THR A 309 20.42 0.81 0.32
C THR A 309 21.12 0.75 1.67
N ILE A 310 21.37 1.90 2.28
CA ILE A 310 21.94 2.00 3.62
C ILE A 310 20.82 2.40 4.60
N LEU A 311 20.45 1.46 5.47
CA LEU A 311 19.53 1.71 6.57
C LEU A 311 20.32 2.18 7.80
N VAL A 312 20.14 3.44 8.16
CA VAL A 312 20.73 4.01 9.39
C VAL A 312 19.82 3.69 10.56
N SER A 313 20.29 2.92 11.55
CA SER A 313 19.46 2.46 12.67
C SER A 313 20.27 2.28 13.97
N PHE A 314 19.59 2.11 15.11
CA PHE A 314 20.25 1.64 16.34
C PHE A 314 20.18 0.13 16.46
N ASN A 315 21.18 -0.47 17.10
CA ASN A 315 21.14 -1.85 17.59
C ASN A 315 19.93 -2.13 18.52
N SER A 316 19.39 -1.09 19.18
CA SER A 316 18.28 -1.22 20.15
C SER A 316 16.89 -1.23 19.51
N TYR A 317 16.74 -0.99 18.20
CA TYR A 317 15.49 -1.25 17.49
C TYR A 317 15.32 -2.77 17.33
N GLY A 318 14.86 -3.38 18.43
CA GLY A 318 14.41 -4.76 18.53
C GLY A 318 15.49 -5.79 18.26
N LYS A 319 16.45 -6.00 19.17
CA LYS A 319 17.09 -7.32 19.17
C LYS A 319 16.00 -8.36 19.44
N ARG A 320 15.78 -9.29 18.51
CA ARG A 320 15.17 -10.58 18.85
C ARG A 320 16.00 -11.19 19.98
N LYS A 321 15.44 -12.12 20.76
CA LYS A 321 16.17 -12.82 21.84
C LYS A 321 17.45 -13.54 21.34
N ASP A 322 17.59 -13.73 20.03
CA ASP A 322 18.76 -14.30 19.34
C ASP A 322 19.83 -13.25 18.92
N GLY A 323 19.62 -11.97 19.20
CA GLY A 323 20.58 -10.90 18.92
C GLY A 323 20.44 -10.20 17.56
N VAL A 324 19.49 -10.60 16.71
CA VAL A 324 19.27 -9.97 15.39
C VAL A 324 18.36 -8.74 15.53
N GLY A 325 18.83 -7.57 15.10
CA GLY A 325 18.05 -6.32 15.07
C GLY A 325 16.82 -6.43 14.15
N PHE A 326 15.68 -5.95 14.62
CA PHE A 326 14.36 -6.12 14.02
C PHE A 326 13.74 -4.75 13.77
N VAL A 327 13.77 -4.34 12.50
CA VAL A 327 12.86 -3.31 12.00
C VAL A 327 11.84 -4.05 11.15
N GLU A 328 10.54 -3.92 11.44
CA GLU A 328 9.47 -4.63 10.70
C GLU A 328 9.60 -4.48 9.17
N SER A 329 10.08 -3.33 8.71
CA SER A 329 10.33 -3.06 7.30
C SER A 329 11.52 -3.84 6.73
N ASP A 330 12.55 -4.16 7.53
CA ASP A 330 13.73 -4.93 7.08
C ASP A 330 13.36 -6.35 6.62
N VAL A 331 12.41 -7.01 7.30
CA VAL A 331 11.93 -8.34 6.88
C VAL A 331 11.26 -8.27 5.49
N LEU A 332 10.52 -7.20 5.22
CA LEU A 332 9.91 -6.97 3.92
C LEU A 332 11.00 -6.71 2.86
N TRP A 333 11.95 -5.83 3.15
CA TRP A 333 12.99 -5.43 2.21
C TRP A 333 13.96 -6.56 1.86
N ARG A 334 14.37 -7.40 2.81
CA ARG A 334 15.20 -8.58 2.53
C ARG A 334 14.54 -9.58 1.58
N ARG A 335 13.21 -9.58 1.49
CA ARG A 335 12.46 -10.42 0.53
C ARG A 335 12.35 -9.79 -0.85
N LEU A 336 12.55 -8.47 -0.95
CA LEU A 336 12.69 -7.77 -2.21
C LEU A 336 14.13 -7.95 -2.70
N ALA A 337 14.41 -9.11 -3.30
CA ALA A 337 15.73 -9.55 -3.74
C ALA A 337 16.42 -8.64 -4.79
N PHE A 338 15.83 -7.51 -5.15
CA PHE A 338 16.36 -6.56 -6.12
C PHE A 338 17.13 -5.40 -5.48
N THR A 339 17.08 -5.17 -4.16
CA THR A 339 17.88 -4.14 -3.47
C THR A 339 18.91 -4.77 -2.54
N ARG A 340 20.12 -4.20 -2.48
CA ARG A 340 21.14 -4.62 -1.51
C ARG A 340 21.02 -3.75 -0.26
N ILE A 341 20.74 -4.37 0.88
CA ILE A 341 20.53 -3.64 2.13
C ILE A 341 21.77 -3.78 3.00
N PHE A 342 22.32 -2.63 3.38
CA PHE A 342 23.40 -2.48 4.32
C PHE A 342 22.87 -1.77 5.56
N HIS A 343 23.32 -2.19 6.73
CA HIS A 343 22.96 -1.54 7.99
C HIS A 343 24.13 -0.71 8.47
N TYR A 344 23.86 0.56 8.78
CA TYR A 344 24.80 1.40 9.50
C TYR A 344 24.26 1.66 10.91
N GLU A 345 25.07 1.31 11.91
CA GLU A 345 24.71 1.51 13.31
C GLU A 345 25.03 2.95 13.71
N ALA A 346 23.98 3.74 13.92
CA ALA A 346 24.12 5.10 14.45
C ALA A 346 24.36 5.05 15.96
N VAL A 347 25.14 6.01 16.46
CA VAL A 347 25.37 6.20 17.90
C VAL A 347 24.19 6.97 18.50
N SER A 348 23.81 6.63 19.73
CA SER A 348 22.82 7.39 20.47
C SER A 348 23.33 8.79 20.76
N ALA A 349 22.62 9.83 20.31
CA ALA A 349 22.97 11.22 20.64
C ALA A 349 22.71 11.58 22.11
N SER A 350 22.12 10.67 22.91
CA SER A 350 21.87 10.86 24.33
C SER A 350 21.77 9.50 25.05
N ASP A 351 22.63 9.25 26.04
CA ASP A 351 22.56 8.03 26.88
C ASP A 351 21.30 7.94 27.76
N THR A 352 20.54 9.04 27.87
CA THR A 352 19.47 9.19 28.86
C THR A 352 18.06 8.84 28.36
N ASP A 353 17.84 8.76 27.04
CA ASP A 353 16.48 8.64 26.49
C ASP A 353 16.17 7.22 25.98
N ARG A 354 15.92 6.30 26.93
CA ARG A 354 15.71 4.86 26.68
C ARG A 354 14.55 4.52 25.73
N LYS A 355 13.67 5.46 25.38
CA LYS A 355 12.46 5.17 24.58
C LYS A 355 12.53 5.61 23.12
N ALA A 356 13.44 6.52 22.73
CA ALA A 356 13.69 6.88 21.34
C ALA A 356 14.89 7.85 21.20
N PRO A 357 16.14 7.39 21.36
CA PRO A 357 17.27 8.30 21.20
C PRO A 357 17.31 8.88 19.78
N HIS A 358 17.81 10.10 19.64
CA HIS A 358 18.11 10.64 18.31
C HIS A 358 19.41 10.01 17.79
N MET A 359 19.47 9.75 16.49
CA MET A 359 20.62 9.11 15.86
C MET A 359 21.73 10.14 15.59
N TYR A 360 22.97 9.73 15.82
CA TYR A 360 24.16 10.46 15.43
C TYR A 360 25.03 9.56 14.55
N ILE A 361 25.55 10.10 13.46
CA ILE A 361 26.43 9.41 12.52
C ILE A 361 27.82 10.02 12.66
N GLU A 362 28.86 9.24 12.98
CA GLU A 362 30.24 9.72 12.84
C GLU A 362 30.57 9.91 11.35
N PRO A 363 30.69 11.16 10.83
CA PRO A 363 30.73 11.39 9.39
C PRO A 363 31.91 10.71 8.69
N LYS A 364 33.08 10.68 9.34
CA LYS A 364 34.29 10.06 8.76
C LYS A 364 34.14 8.56 8.61
N GLU A 365 33.58 7.89 9.62
CA GLU A 365 33.33 6.45 9.58
C GLU A 365 32.25 6.10 8.56
N PHE A 366 31.20 6.92 8.47
CA PHE A 366 30.13 6.70 7.52
C PHE A 366 30.57 6.86 6.07
N VAL A 367 31.41 7.86 5.78
CA VAL A 367 32.03 8.02 4.46
C VAL A 367 32.87 6.80 4.10
N ARG A 368 33.71 6.29 5.01
CA ARG A 368 34.49 5.06 4.78
C ARG A 368 33.59 3.85 4.52
N PHE A 369 32.48 3.76 5.25
CA PHE A 369 31.49 2.71 5.04
C PHE A 369 30.89 2.77 3.62
N ILE A 370 30.44 3.95 3.17
CA ILE A 370 29.94 4.14 1.80
C ILE A 370 31.02 3.83 0.77
N GLN A 371 32.27 4.26 0.98
CA GLN A 371 33.40 3.96 0.10
C GLN A 371 33.61 2.45 -0.06
N SER A 372 33.52 1.69 1.05
CA SER A 372 33.67 0.22 1.01
C SER A 372 32.57 -0.45 0.16
N ILE A 373 31.35 0.07 0.21
CA ILE A 373 30.23 -0.42 -0.58
C ILE A 373 30.47 -0.12 -2.07
N MET A 374 30.79 1.13 -2.40
CA MET A 374 31.00 1.56 -3.79
C MET A 374 32.22 0.89 -4.43
N SER A 375 33.27 0.60 -3.66
CA SER A 375 34.47 -0.10 -4.15
C SER A 375 34.25 -1.59 -4.39
N SER A 376 33.17 -2.17 -3.86
CA SER A 376 32.82 -3.58 -4.08
C SER A 376 31.90 -3.82 -5.29
N GLU A 377 31.52 -2.75 -6.00
CA GLU A 377 30.47 -2.70 -7.03
C GLU A 377 30.93 -2.12 -8.37
N LEU A 378 32.13 -1.52 -8.39
CA LEU A 378 32.90 -1.20 -9.59
C LEU A 378 33.90 -2.34 -9.82
#